data_AF-A0A672PT87-F1
#
_entry.id   AF-A0A672PT87-F1
#
_cell.length_a   1.000
_cell.length_b   1.000
_cell.length_c   1.000
_cell.angle_alpha   90.00
_cell.angle_beta   90.00
_cell.angle_gamma   90.00
#
_symmetry.space_group_name_H-M   'P 1'
#
loop_
_entity.id
_entity.type
_entity.pdbx_description
1 polymer ?
#
loop_
_entity_poly.entity_id
_entity_poly.type
_entity_poly.pdbx_seq_one_letter_code
_entity_poly.pdbx_strand_id
1 'polypeptide(L)'
;MSTLTKRSRRSEAPAERWSNAEEKTEGTDEEQDTDSKSLRLTLMEEILLLGLKDKEGYTSFWNDSISSGLRGCILVELALRGRVQLEPQSSRKRKLLDRKVLVKSSAPTGDVLLDEALKHIKNTEPPEDVASWIELLTGETWNPLKLHFQMRNVRERLAKSLVEKGVLSTEKQNFLLFDMTTHPLTDSSEKERLVQRLQDSLLERWTNDWRRMSRRMLALILLAHAADVLENTLSSLSEERYDMVCLRSRSLLEANPDLESAKVTTPAEEMIWAVLAAFNRS
;
A
#
# COMPACT_ATOMS: atom_id res chain seq x y z
N MET A 1 -19.63 -12.20 81.41
CA MET A 1 -18.43 -11.64 80.75
C MET A 1 -18.23 -12.34 79.41
N SER A 2 -17.91 -11.58 78.36
CA SER A 2 -17.47 -11.95 76.99
C SER A 2 -18.37 -12.88 76.15
N THR A 3 -19.13 -12.41 75.14
CA THR A 3 -18.88 -11.72 73.85
C THR A 3 -18.98 -12.65 72.63
N LEU A 4 -19.88 -12.22 71.74
CA LEU A 4 -20.17 -12.62 70.35
C LEU A 4 -19.02 -13.17 69.49
N THR A 5 -19.36 -14.10 68.60
CA THR A 5 -19.06 -13.95 67.16
C THR A 5 -20.07 -14.73 66.32
N LYS A 6 -20.81 -13.99 65.48
CA LYS A 6 -21.92 -14.46 64.64
C LYS A 6 -21.37 -14.77 63.24
N ARG A 7 -21.31 -16.04 62.84
CA ARG A 7 -20.92 -16.45 61.48
C ARG A 7 -22.18 -16.77 60.66
N SER A 8 -22.63 -15.82 59.86
CA SER A 8 -23.77 -16.00 58.95
C SER A 8 -23.30 -16.70 57.67
N ARG A 9 -23.82 -17.91 57.40
CA ARG A 9 -23.85 -18.50 56.06
C ARG A 9 -24.84 -17.70 55.21
N ARG A 10 -24.47 -17.30 53.99
CA ARG A 10 -25.39 -16.81 52.96
C ARG A 10 -25.04 -17.44 51.61
N SER A 11 -25.95 -18.31 51.17
CA SER A 11 -26.49 -18.52 49.83
C SER A 11 -25.60 -18.26 48.60
N GLU A 12 -25.46 -19.32 47.80
CA GLU A 12 -24.95 -19.35 46.42
C GLU A 12 -25.61 -18.28 45.53
N ALA A 13 -24.79 -17.64 44.69
CA ALA A 13 -25.22 -16.66 43.69
C ALA A 13 -25.50 -17.35 42.33
N PRO A 14 -26.46 -16.86 41.52
CA PRO A 14 -26.75 -17.44 40.21
C PRO A 14 -25.69 -17.05 39.17
N ALA A 15 -25.39 -17.98 38.27
CA ALA A 15 -24.48 -17.81 37.15
C ALA A 15 -24.91 -16.64 36.23
N GLU A 16 -24.07 -15.61 36.15
CA GLU A 16 -24.23 -14.54 35.16
C GLU A 16 -23.76 -15.02 33.78
N ARG A 17 -24.72 -14.96 32.86
CA ARG A 17 -24.63 -15.25 31.44
C ARG A 17 -23.79 -14.15 30.79
N TRP A 18 -22.52 -14.44 30.50
CA TRP A 18 -21.71 -13.56 29.64
C TRP A 18 -22.37 -13.48 28.26
N SER A 19 -23.13 -12.41 28.05
CA SER A 19 -23.51 -11.96 26.72
C SER A 19 -22.24 -11.51 26.01
N ASN A 20 -21.88 -12.25 24.95
CA ASN A 20 -20.96 -11.79 23.90
C ASN A 20 -21.43 -10.41 23.43
N ALA A 21 -20.79 -9.36 23.93
CA ALA A 21 -20.70 -8.10 23.23
C ALA A 21 -19.68 -8.32 22.11
N GLU A 22 -20.17 -8.88 21.00
CA GLU A 22 -19.52 -8.70 19.71
C GLU A 22 -19.45 -7.19 19.47
N GLU A 23 -18.30 -6.59 19.75
CA GLU A 23 -17.94 -5.29 19.18
C GLU A 23 -17.87 -5.49 17.67
N LYS A 24 -19.02 -5.35 17.01
CA LYS A 24 -19.15 -5.00 15.61
C LYS A 24 -18.48 -3.66 15.40
N THR A 25 -17.17 -3.67 15.20
CA THR A 25 -16.50 -2.66 14.39
C THR A 25 -16.62 -3.09 12.93
N GLU A 26 -17.86 -3.16 12.44
CA GLU A 26 -18.17 -3.08 11.01
C GLU A 26 -17.93 -1.63 10.58
N GLY A 27 -16.66 -1.24 10.54
CA GLY A 27 -16.18 -0.06 9.84
C GLY A 27 -15.77 -0.48 8.44
N THR A 28 -16.74 -0.82 7.61
CA THR A 28 -16.59 -0.75 6.16
C THR A 28 -16.37 0.71 5.80
N ASP A 29 -15.14 1.18 5.93
CA ASP A 29 -14.63 2.28 5.12
C ASP A 29 -14.42 1.73 3.69
N GLU A 30 -15.53 1.34 3.06
CA GLU A 30 -15.65 1.58 1.64
C GLU A 30 -15.77 3.09 1.52
N GLU A 31 -14.62 3.78 1.56
CA GLU A 31 -14.52 5.09 0.93
C GLU A 31 -15.01 4.88 -0.48
N GLN A 32 -16.26 5.30 -0.69
CA GLN A 32 -16.96 5.27 -1.96
C GLN A 32 -16.08 6.04 -2.93
N ASP A 33 -15.23 5.31 -3.65
CA ASP A 33 -14.79 5.71 -4.97
C ASP A 33 -16.09 5.82 -5.76
N THR A 34 -16.59 7.04 -5.87
CA THR A 34 -17.80 7.42 -6.61
C THR A 34 -17.55 7.25 -8.11
N ASP A 35 -17.21 6.04 -8.50
CA ASP A 35 -17.33 5.56 -9.85
C ASP A 35 -17.55 4.03 -9.82
N SER A 36 -18.77 3.61 -9.49
CA SER A 36 -19.23 2.21 -9.54
C SER A 36 -19.10 1.56 -10.94
N LYS A 37 -18.52 2.28 -11.91
CA LYS A 37 -18.24 1.82 -13.28
C LYS A 37 -16.73 1.81 -13.63
N SER A 38 -15.84 2.28 -12.74
CA SER A 38 -14.41 2.29 -13.02
C SER A 38 -13.74 0.94 -12.72
N LEU A 39 -12.69 0.63 -13.46
CA LEU A 39 -11.90 -0.57 -13.27
C LEU A 39 -11.14 -0.50 -11.94
N ARG A 40 -11.33 -1.49 -11.06
CA ARG A 40 -10.64 -1.53 -9.77
C ARG A 40 -9.20 -2.03 -9.92
N LEU A 41 -8.28 -1.10 -9.99
CA LEU A 41 -6.84 -1.36 -9.98
C LEU A 41 -6.28 -1.38 -8.55
N THR A 42 -5.22 -2.16 -8.34
CA THR A 42 -4.38 -2.13 -7.13
C THR A 42 -3.37 -1.00 -7.24
N LEU A 43 -2.79 -0.56 -6.12
CA LEU A 43 -1.70 0.44 -6.15
C LEU A 43 -0.53 -0.04 -7.02
N MET A 44 -0.20 -1.33 -6.99
CA MET A 44 0.86 -1.90 -7.83
C MET A 44 0.57 -1.72 -9.33
N GLU A 45 -0.68 -1.95 -9.72
CA GLU A 45 -1.13 -1.80 -11.11
C GLU A 45 -1.18 -0.34 -11.55
N GLU A 46 -1.65 0.56 -10.68
CA GLU A 46 -1.65 2.01 -10.95
C GLU A 46 -0.21 2.53 -11.11
N ILE A 47 0.72 2.16 -10.22
CA ILE A 47 2.13 2.56 -10.33
C ILE A 47 2.77 2.00 -11.60
N LEU A 48 2.51 0.74 -11.95
CA LEU A 48 2.99 0.17 -13.21
C LEU A 48 2.44 0.95 -14.40
N LEU A 49 1.14 1.28 -14.40
CA LEU A 49 0.48 2.02 -15.47
C LEU A 49 1.05 3.44 -15.67
N LEU A 50 1.40 4.13 -14.58
CA LEU A 50 2.07 5.43 -14.64
C LEU A 50 3.49 5.34 -15.25
N GLY A 51 4.17 4.22 -15.07
CA GLY A 51 5.49 3.95 -15.64
C GLY A 51 5.49 3.44 -17.09
N LEU A 52 4.34 2.97 -17.60
CA LEU A 52 4.24 2.47 -18.97
C LEU A 52 4.25 3.61 -19.99
N LYS A 53 4.96 3.42 -21.11
CA LYS A 53 4.82 4.29 -22.29
C LYS A 53 3.71 3.77 -23.19
N ASP A 54 2.95 4.69 -23.81
CA ASP A 54 1.71 4.34 -24.48
C ASP A 54 1.89 3.43 -25.71
N LYS A 55 2.98 3.63 -26.46
CA LYS A 55 3.20 2.96 -27.75
C LYS A 55 4.19 1.80 -27.70
N GLU A 56 5.02 1.72 -26.66
CA GLU A 56 6.15 0.81 -26.69
C GLU A 56 5.82 -0.56 -26.11
N GLY A 57 4.80 -0.75 -25.25
CA GLY A 57 4.39 -2.08 -24.74
C GLY A 57 5.49 -2.91 -24.05
N TYR A 58 6.69 -2.32 -23.91
CA TYR A 58 7.87 -2.84 -23.26
C TYR A 58 8.06 -2.10 -21.94
N THR A 59 8.51 -2.86 -20.95
CA THR A 59 8.88 -2.34 -19.64
C THR A 59 10.33 -1.84 -19.64
N SER A 60 10.74 -1.08 -20.66
CA SER A 60 12.09 -0.48 -20.71
C SER A 60 12.35 0.48 -19.53
N PHE A 61 11.30 0.82 -18.79
CA PHE A 61 11.36 1.56 -17.53
C PHE A 61 11.67 0.69 -16.29
N TRP A 62 11.63 -0.65 -16.38
CA TRP A 62 11.81 -1.48 -15.18
C TRP A 62 13.22 -1.33 -14.60
N ASN A 63 13.30 -0.63 -13.47
CA ASN A 63 14.52 -0.32 -12.71
C ASN A 63 14.35 -0.74 -11.24
N ASP A 64 15.39 -0.53 -10.43
CA ASP A 64 15.38 -0.90 -9.01
C ASP A 64 14.38 -0.06 -8.19
N SER A 65 14.14 1.21 -8.57
CA SER A 65 13.19 2.11 -7.91
C SER A 65 11.74 1.63 -8.08
N ILE A 66 11.29 1.31 -9.30
CA ILE A 66 9.95 0.73 -9.49
C ILE A 66 9.84 -0.66 -8.87
N SER A 67 10.91 -1.45 -8.93
CA SER A 67 10.97 -2.78 -8.31
C SER A 67 10.71 -2.69 -6.80
N SER A 68 11.41 -1.82 -6.07
CA SER A 68 11.22 -1.62 -4.62
C SER A 68 9.91 -0.87 -4.31
N GLY A 69 9.57 0.15 -5.10
CA GLY A 69 8.31 0.91 -5.02
C GLY A 69 7.06 0.02 -5.07
N LEU A 70 7.05 -0.99 -5.94
CA LEU A 70 5.95 -1.97 -6.02
C LEU A 70 5.84 -2.83 -4.76
N ARG A 71 6.94 -3.11 -4.04
CA ARG A 71 6.87 -3.82 -2.74
C ARG A 71 6.33 -2.91 -1.65
N GLY A 72 6.66 -1.62 -1.69
CA GLY A 72 6.00 -0.60 -0.89
C GLY A 72 4.49 -0.58 -1.13
N CYS A 73 4.07 -0.63 -2.40
CA CYS A 73 2.65 -0.70 -2.79
C CYS A 73 1.95 -1.92 -2.18
N ILE A 74 2.59 -3.09 -2.19
CA ILE A 74 2.02 -4.32 -1.60
C ILE A 74 1.71 -4.13 -0.12
N LEU A 75 2.64 -3.56 0.66
CA LEU A 75 2.45 -3.34 2.09
C LEU A 75 1.32 -2.33 2.37
N VAL A 76 1.29 -1.22 1.62
CA VAL A 76 0.23 -0.21 1.76
C VAL A 76 -1.13 -0.76 1.33
N GLU A 77 -1.22 -1.48 0.21
CA GLU A 77 -2.45 -2.07 -0.30
C GLU A 77 -3.00 -3.15 0.66
N LEU A 78 -2.13 -3.97 1.27
CA LEU A 78 -2.53 -4.89 2.34
C LEU A 78 -3.08 -4.14 3.57
N ALA A 79 -2.49 -3.02 3.95
CA ALA A 79 -2.95 -2.21 5.08
C ALA A 79 -4.28 -1.52 4.79
N LEU A 80 -4.47 -0.95 3.58
CA LEU A 80 -5.73 -0.40 3.11
C LEU A 80 -6.85 -1.45 3.10
N ARG A 81 -6.52 -2.71 2.78
CA ARG A 81 -7.46 -3.85 2.85
C ARG A 81 -7.60 -4.43 4.26
N GLY A 82 -7.00 -3.82 5.29
CA GLY A 82 -7.08 -4.28 6.68
C GLY A 82 -6.46 -5.66 6.93
N ARG A 83 -5.51 -6.10 6.09
CA ARG A 83 -4.82 -7.40 6.23
C ARG A 83 -3.61 -7.30 7.14
N VAL A 84 -2.89 -6.19 7.10
CA VAL A 84 -1.72 -5.93 7.94
C VAL A 84 -1.83 -4.57 8.62
N GLN A 85 -1.09 -4.40 9.71
CA GLN A 85 -0.94 -3.14 10.42
C GLN A 85 0.42 -3.08 11.12
N LEU A 86 0.86 -1.90 11.52
CA LEU A 86 2.05 -1.77 12.36
C LEU A 86 1.73 -2.16 13.80
N GLU A 87 2.73 -2.69 14.51
CA GLU A 87 2.68 -2.93 15.94
C GLU A 87 2.21 -1.66 16.68
N PRO A 88 1.19 -1.72 17.56
CA PRO A 88 0.70 -0.54 18.26
C PRO A 88 1.78 0.21 19.02
N GLN A 89 1.67 1.53 19.09
CA GLN A 89 2.63 2.35 19.83
C GLN A 89 2.60 1.98 21.32
N SER A 90 3.71 1.46 21.83
CA SER A 90 3.87 1.14 23.25
C SER A 90 4.15 2.41 24.08
N SER A 91 4.03 2.31 25.41
CA SER A 91 4.39 3.39 26.35
C SER A 91 5.84 3.87 26.17
N ARG A 92 6.74 3.00 25.71
CA ARG A 92 8.01 3.41 25.10
C ARG A 92 7.73 3.77 23.65
N LYS A 93 7.73 5.08 23.33
CA LYS A 93 7.64 5.57 21.95
C LYS A 93 8.76 4.92 21.11
N ARG A 94 8.41 3.97 20.26
CA ARG A 94 9.32 3.42 19.23
C ARG A 94 9.33 4.36 18.04
N LYS A 95 10.45 4.42 17.32
CA LYS A 95 10.50 5.11 16.02
C LYS A 95 9.61 4.36 15.03
N LEU A 96 9.07 5.06 14.05
CA LEU A 96 8.14 4.48 13.08
C LEU A 96 8.75 3.25 12.37
N LEU A 97 10.03 3.34 11.99
CA LEU A 97 10.77 2.27 11.30
C LEU A 97 11.12 1.08 12.19
N ASP A 98 11.10 1.22 13.52
CA ASP A 98 11.38 0.11 14.43
C ASP A 98 10.13 -0.75 14.68
N ARG A 99 8.94 -0.26 14.28
CA ARG A 99 7.67 -0.95 14.48
C ARG A 99 7.54 -2.10 13.48
N LYS A 100 7.13 -3.26 14.00
CA LYS A 100 6.99 -4.47 13.18
C LYS A 100 5.65 -4.53 12.46
N VAL A 101 5.62 -5.16 11.29
CA VAL A 101 4.39 -5.40 10.52
C VAL A 101 3.71 -6.65 11.07
N LEU A 102 2.45 -6.52 11.49
CA LEU A 102 1.64 -7.58 12.07
C LEU A 102 0.46 -7.92 11.15
N VAL A 103 0.09 -9.20 11.11
CA VAL A 103 -1.12 -9.65 10.41
C VAL A 103 -2.35 -9.34 11.26
N LYS A 104 -3.29 -8.58 10.70
CA LYS A 104 -4.61 -8.31 11.28
C LYS A 104 -5.65 -9.34 10.81
N SER A 105 -5.60 -9.71 9.54
CA SER A 105 -6.50 -10.70 8.95
C SER A 105 -5.76 -11.51 7.87
N SER A 106 -5.97 -12.83 7.89
CA SER A 106 -5.41 -13.75 6.87
C SER A 106 -6.42 -14.13 5.79
N ALA A 107 -7.55 -13.43 5.70
CA ALA A 107 -8.52 -13.63 4.64
C ALA A 107 -7.88 -13.30 3.28
N PRO A 108 -8.08 -14.13 2.24
CA PRO A 108 -7.54 -13.85 0.91
C PRO A 108 -8.05 -12.49 0.39
N THR A 109 -7.21 -11.84 -0.40
CA THR A 109 -7.48 -10.56 -1.05
C THR A 109 -8.00 -10.74 -2.46
N GLY A 110 -7.80 -11.92 -3.05
CA GLY A 110 -8.13 -12.22 -4.45
C GLY A 110 -7.04 -11.76 -5.44
N ASP A 111 -5.97 -11.14 -4.95
CA ASP A 111 -4.80 -10.76 -5.74
C ASP A 111 -3.62 -11.67 -5.38
N VAL A 112 -3.02 -12.29 -6.40
CA VAL A 112 -2.00 -13.32 -6.20
C VAL A 112 -0.73 -12.74 -5.53
N LEU A 113 -0.35 -11.50 -5.81
CA LEU A 113 0.84 -10.88 -5.23
C LEU A 113 0.59 -10.51 -3.77
N LEU A 114 -0.56 -9.91 -3.48
CA LEU A 114 -0.94 -9.58 -2.11
C LEU A 114 -1.08 -10.84 -1.23
N ASP A 115 -1.68 -11.91 -1.75
CA ASP A 115 -1.90 -13.16 -1.01
C ASP A 115 -0.58 -13.91 -0.74
N GLU A 116 0.37 -13.86 -1.68
CA GLU A 116 1.72 -14.38 -1.49
C GLU A 116 2.50 -13.61 -0.42
N ALA A 117 2.49 -12.27 -0.50
CA ALA A 117 3.14 -11.43 0.51
C ALA A 117 2.50 -11.61 1.90
N LEU A 118 1.17 -11.69 1.97
CA LEU A 118 0.45 -11.93 3.22
C LEU A 118 0.81 -13.29 3.83
N LYS A 119 0.97 -14.33 3.00
CA LYS A 119 1.44 -15.65 3.44
C LYS A 119 2.87 -15.58 4.00
N HIS A 120 3.75 -14.84 3.37
CA HIS A 120 5.10 -14.62 3.88
C HIS A 120 5.07 -13.93 5.25
N ILE A 121 4.34 -12.81 5.37
CA ILE A 121 4.23 -12.05 6.63
C ILE A 121 3.66 -12.90 7.75
N LYS A 122 2.63 -13.71 7.46
CA LYS A 122 1.99 -14.60 8.43
C LYS A 122 2.93 -15.67 9.01
N ASN A 123 3.85 -16.18 8.20
CA ASN A 123 4.69 -17.34 8.57
C ASN A 123 6.06 -16.93 9.13
N THR A 124 6.33 -15.63 9.29
CA THR A 124 7.61 -15.12 9.76
C THR A 124 7.55 -14.81 11.26
N GLU A 125 8.37 -15.52 12.03
CA GLU A 125 8.61 -15.27 13.45
C GLU A 125 10.13 -15.18 13.71
N PRO A 126 10.63 -14.12 14.37
CA PRO A 126 9.90 -12.94 14.83
C PRO A 126 9.44 -12.02 13.67
N PRO A 127 8.41 -11.18 13.89
CA PRO A 127 7.94 -10.22 12.88
C PRO A 127 9.01 -9.22 12.43
N GLU A 128 8.97 -8.85 11.16
CA GLU A 128 9.88 -7.89 10.53
C GLU A 128 9.26 -6.49 10.38
N ASP A 129 10.11 -5.46 10.30
CA ASP A 129 9.68 -4.08 10.03
C ASP A 129 9.48 -3.82 8.52
N VAL A 130 8.95 -2.63 8.21
CA VAL A 130 8.59 -2.24 6.84
C VAL A 130 9.80 -2.26 5.90
N ALA A 131 10.93 -1.70 6.32
CA ALA A 131 12.15 -1.66 5.50
C ALA A 131 12.64 -3.08 5.20
N SER A 132 12.70 -3.94 6.23
CA SER A 132 13.08 -5.34 6.06
C SER A 132 12.14 -6.08 5.11
N TRP A 133 10.82 -5.86 5.18
CA TRP A 133 9.88 -6.48 4.25
C TRP A 133 10.10 -6.04 2.80
N ILE A 134 10.39 -4.75 2.56
CA ILE A 134 10.70 -4.26 1.21
C ILE A 134 11.95 -4.97 0.66
N GLU A 135 13.04 -5.05 1.45
CA GLU A 135 14.27 -5.74 1.06
C GLU A 135 14.04 -7.24 0.78
N LEU A 136 13.29 -7.91 1.67
CA LEU A 136 12.99 -9.34 1.58
C LEU A 136 12.17 -9.68 0.33
N LEU A 137 11.10 -8.93 0.07
CA LEU A 137 10.22 -9.16 -1.07
C LEU A 137 10.88 -8.78 -2.41
N THR A 138 11.84 -7.85 -2.38
CA THR A 138 12.66 -7.45 -3.55
C THR A 138 13.78 -8.46 -3.81
N GLY A 139 14.28 -9.13 -2.76
CA GLY A 139 15.41 -10.06 -2.81
C GLY A 139 16.76 -9.39 -2.60
N GLU A 140 16.78 -8.22 -1.94
CA GLU A 140 17.99 -7.46 -1.61
C GLU A 140 18.65 -7.91 -0.31
N THR A 141 18.02 -8.88 0.39
CA THR A 141 18.58 -9.44 1.61
C THR A 141 19.82 -10.30 1.34
N TRP A 142 20.83 -10.16 2.20
CA TRP A 142 22.03 -11.01 2.18
C TRP A 142 21.88 -12.29 3.02
N ASN A 143 20.73 -12.50 3.69
CA ASN A 143 20.52 -13.68 4.52
C ASN A 143 20.06 -14.87 3.67
N PRO A 144 20.86 -15.96 3.53
CA PRO A 144 20.52 -17.10 2.68
C PRO A 144 19.23 -17.80 3.10
N LEU A 145 18.92 -17.81 4.39
CA LEU A 145 17.71 -18.44 4.92
C LEU A 145 16.44 -17.68 4.54
N LYS A 146 16.58 -16.40 4.18
CA LYS A 146 15.47 -15.49 3.83
C LYS A 146 15.37 -15.18 2.34
N LEU A 147 16.23 -15.75 1.49
CA LEU A 147 16.16 -15.56 0.04
C LEU A 147 14.84 -16.08 -0.58
N HIS A 148 14.17 -17.01 0.09
CA HIS A 148 12.90 -17.57 -0.37
C HIS A 148 11.70 -16.59 -0.27
N PHE A 149 11.87 -15.43 0.38
CA PHE A 149 10.85 -14.38 0.45
C PHE A 149 10.75 -13.54 -0.82
N GLN A 150 11.76 -13.61 -1.70
CA GLN A 150 11.78 -12.82 -2.91
C GLN A 150 10.58 -13.17 -3.80
N MET A 151 9.76 -12.16 -4.09
CA MET A 151 8.65 -12.29 -5.02
C MET A 151 9.19 -12.25 -6.45
N ARG A 152 8.91 -13.31 -7.21
CA ARG A 152 9.40 -13.47 -8.58
C ARG A 152 8.33 -13.11 -9.62
N ASN A 153 8.82 -12.70 -10.78
CA ASN A 153 8.01 -12.38 -11.96
C ASN A 153 6.88 -11.36 -11.68
N VAL A 154 7.14 -10.41 -10.78
CA VAL A 154 6.14 -9.42 -10.34
C VAL A 154 5.62 -8.63 -11.53
N ARG A 155 6.52 -8.20 -12.41
CA ARG A 155 6.20 -7.47 -13.64
C ARG A 155 5.25 -8.25 -14.55
N GLU A 156 5.58 -9.51 -14.84
CA GLU A 156 4.80 -10.37 -15.73
C GLU A 156 3.42 -10.68 -15.12
N ARG A 157 3.35 -10.85 -13.80
CA ARG A 157 2.09 -11.08 -13.08
C ARG A 157 1.20 -9.85 -13.06
N LEU A 158 1.76 -8.66 -12.87
CA LEU A 158 1.02 -7.40 -12.97
C LEU A 158 0.53 -7.15 -14.40
N ALA A 159 1.38 -7.38 -15.41
CA ALA A 159 0.98 -7.27 -16.82
C ALA A 159 -0.17 -8.23 -17.13
N LYS A 160 -0.10 -9.48 -16.69
CA LYS A 160 -1.18 -10.45 -16.84
C LYS A 160 -2.47 -9.99 -16.18
N SER A 161 -2.41 -9.46 -14.95
CA SER A 161 -3.60 -8.92 -14.26
C SER A 161 -4.22 -7.75 -15.02
N LEU A 162 -3.40 -6.82 -15.53
CA LEU A 162 -3.88 -5.71 -16.35
C LEU A 162 -4.47 -6.16 -17.70
N VAL A 163 -3.96 -7.25 -18.29
CA VAL A 163 -4.57 -7.88 -19.48
C VAL A 163 -5.93 -8.50 -19.13
N GLU A 164 -6.04 -9.23 -18.03
CA GLU A 164 -7.30 -9.82 -17.55
C GLU A 164 -8.36 -8.75 -17.24
N LYS A 165 -7.92 -7.55 -16.83
CA LYS A 165 -8.77 -6.37 -16.61
C LYS A 165 -9.04 -5.54 -17.87
N GLY A 166 -8.46 -5.89 -19.01
CA GLY A 166 -8.69 -5.21 -20.30
C GLY A 166 -7.95 -3.86 -20.46
N VAL A 167 -7.00 -3.54 -19.59
CA VAL A 167 -6.19 -2.31 -19.69
C VAL A 167 -5.04 -2.51 -20.70
N LEU A 168 -4.41 -3.68 -20.67
CA LEU A 168 -3.36 -4.08 -21.61
C LEU A 168 -3.85 -5.15 -22.57
N SER A 169 -3.28 -5.21 -23.78
CA SER A 169 -3.46 -6.33 -24.69
C SER A 169 -2.29 -7.31 -24.58
N THR A 170 -2.40 -8.45 -25.24
CA THR A 170 -1.26 -9.33 -25.47
C THR A 170 -1.01 -9.39 -26.97
N GLU A 171 0.13 -8.86 -27.39
CA GLU A 171 0.55 -8.85 -28.78
C GLU A 171 1.81 -9.67 -28.96
N LYS A 172 1.90 -10.36 -30.09
CA LYS A 172 3.08 -11.13 -30.48
C LYS A 172 3.82 -10.34 -31.55
N GLN A 173 4.95 -9.76 -31.20
CA GLN A 173 5.85 -9.10 -32.15
C GLN A 173 6.84 -10.13 -32.69
N ASN A 174 6.82 -10.33 -34.01
CA ASN A 174 7.70 -11.28 -34.68
C ASN A 174 8.98 -10.54 -35.09
N PHE A 175 10.11 -10.96 -34.53
CA PHE A 175 11.44 -10.54 -34.96
C PHE A 175 12.01 -11.60 -35.92
N LEU A 176 13.06 -11.24 -36.66
CA LEU A 176 13.67 -12.12 -37.66
C LEU A 176 14.11 -13.48 -37.09
N LEU A 177 14.48 -13.54 -35.80
CA LEU A 177 15.05 -14.74 -35.17
C LEU A 177 14.25 -15.28 -33.97
N PHE A 178 13.24 -14.55 -33.50
CA PHE A 178 12.44 -14.92 -32.34
C PHE A 178 11.14 -14.14 -32.33
N ASP A 179 10.18 -14.62 -31.56
CA ASP A 179 8.96 -13.88 -31.28
C ASP A 179 9.00 -13.36 -29.85
N MET A 180 8.55 -12.13 -29.64
CA MET A 180 8.47 -11.50 -28.32
C MET A 180 7.02 -11.15 -28.02
N THR A 181 6.58 -11.52 -26.82
CA THR A 181 5.26 -11.13 -26.32
C THR A 181 5.36 -9.74 -25.70
N THR A 182 4.48 -8.84 -26.10
CA THR A 182 4.39 -7.46 -25.62
C THR A 182 3.01 -7.17 -25.06
N HIS A 183 2.95 -6.18 -24.17
CA HIS A 183 1.72 -5.79 -23.51
C HIS A 183 1.43 -4.30 -23.69
N PRO A 184 1.04 -3.85 -24.90
CA PRO A 184 0.70 -2.45 -25.13
C PRO A 184 -0.64 -2.08 -24.48
N LEU A 185 -0.85 -0.78 -24.27
CA LEU A 185 -2.13 -0.26 -23.78
C LEU A 185 -3.22 -0.51 -24.81
N THR A 186 -4.33 -1.13 -24.36
CA THR A 186 -5.53 -1.28 -25.21
C THR A 186 -6.35 0.00 -25.21
N ASP A 187 -6.47 0.63 -24.03
CA ASP A 187 -7.20 1.87 -23.83
C ASP A 187 -6.36 2.85 -23.01
N SER A 188 -6.00 3.98 -23.62
CA SER A 188 -5.30 5.07 -22.93
C SER A 188 -6.19 5.79 -21.91
N SER A 189 -7.53 5.65 -22.00
CA SER A 189 -8.47 6.40 -21.17
C SER A 189 -8.29 6.13 -19.68
N GLU A 190 -7.99 4.89 -19.28
CA GLU A 190 -7.75 4.52 -17.88
C GLU A 190 -6.46 5.16 -17.35
N LYS A 191 -5.41 5.21 -18.18
CA LYS A 191 -4.16 5.88 -17.82
C LYS A 191 -4.36 7.40 -17.74
N GLU A 192 -5.04 7.99 -18.72
CA GLU A 192 -5.35 9.42 -18.75
C GLU A 192 -6.20 9.84 -17.53
N ARG A 193 -7.21 9.04 -17.17
CA ARG A 193 -8.01 9.25 -15.96
C ARG A 193 -7.16 9.18 -14.70
N LEU A 194 -6.26 8.19 -14.61
CA LEU A 194 -5.35 8.05 -13.47
C LEU A 194 -4.43 9.27 -13.33
N VAL A 195 -3.82 9.72 -14.43
CA VAL A 195 -2.96 10.91 -14.48
C VAL A 195 -3.76 12.16 -14.09
N GLN A 196 -4.94 12.38 -14.68
CA GLN A 196 -5.78 13.53 -14.36
C GLN A 196 -6.17 13.55 -12.88
N ARG A 197 -6.57 12.40 -12.32
CA ARG A 197 -6.99 12.28 -10.92
C ARG A 197 -5.83 12.57 -9.96
N LEU A 198 -4.61 12.16 -10.31
CA LEU A 198 -3.39 12.51 -9.57
C LEU A 198 -3.08 14.01 -9.68
N GLN A 199 -3.08 14.58 -10.88
CA GLN A 199 -2.81 16.00 -11.11
C GLN A 199 -3.83 16.88 -10.38
N ASP A 200 -5.13 16.61 -10.51
CA ASP A 200 -6.22 17.35 -9.86
C ASP A 200 -6.06 17.35 -8.33
N SER A 201 -5.58 16.24 -7.76
CA SER A 201 -5.36 16.13 -6.32
C SER A 201 -4.29 17.10 -5.80
N LEU A 202 -3.31 17.41 -6.64
CA LEU A 202 -2.22 18.36 -6.37
C LEU A 202 -2.50 19.75 -6.93
N LEU A 203 -3.58 19.95 -7.68
CA LEU A 203 -3.96 21.20 -8.31
C LEU A 203 -5.30 21.72 -7.78
N GLU A 204 -6.39 21.47 -8.47
CA GLU A 204 -7.71 22.02 -8.19
C GLU A 204 -8.27 21.58 -6.85
N ARG A 205 -7.97 20.35 -6.42
CA ARG A 205 -8.49 19.75 -5.17
C ARG A 205 -7.54 19.91 -3.99
N TRP A 206 -6.41 20.58 -4.16
CA TRP A 206 -5.44 20.76 -3.09
C TRP A 206 -5.96 21.73 -2.03
N THR A 207 -6.05 21.26 -0.78
CA THR A 207 -6.60 22.04 0.34
C THR A 207 -5.54 22.54 1.35
N ASN A 208 -4.25 22.51 1.00
CA ASN A 208 -3.12 22.78 1.92
C ASN A 208 -3.08 21.88 3.19
N ASP A 209 -3.90 20.84 3.20
CA ASP A 209 -3.98 19.85 4.27
C ASP A 209 -4.19 18.49 3.62
N TRP A 210 -3.17 17.64 3.69
CA TRP A 210 -3.16 16.33 3.06
C TRP A 210 -4.21 15.39 3.69
N ARG A 211 -4.67 15.66 4.91
CA ARG A 211 -5.67 14.84 5.62
C ARG A 211 -7.05 14.87 4.98
N ARG A 212 -7.28 15.87 4.12
CA ARG A 212 -8.52 15.99 3.33
C ARG A 212 -8.45 15.22 2.02
N MET A 213 -7.28 14.71 1.66
CA MET A 213 -7.07 13.81 0.53
C MET A 213 -7.42 12.37 0.95
N SER A 214 -7.94 11.57 0.02
CA SER A 214 -8.18 10.15 0.31
C SER A 214 -6.87 9.43 0.60
N ARG A 215 -6.91 8.44 1.49
CA ARG A 215 -5.74 7.65 1.90
C ARG A 215 -5.09 6.97 0.70
N ARG A 216 -5.91 6.49 -0.24
CA ARG A 216 -5.45 5.87 -1.49
C ARG A 216 -4.70 6.86 -2.39
N MET A 217 -5.17 8.11 -2.51
CA MET A 217 -4.50 9.12 -3.33
C MET A 217 -3.19 9.58 -2.68
N LEU A 218 -3.17 9.77 -1.35
CA LEU A 218 -1.93 10.05 -0.62
C LEU A 218 -0.89 8.93 -0.86
N ALA A 219 -1.31 7.68 -0.71
CA ALA A 219 -0.46 6.52 -1.00
C ALA A 219 0.06 6.55 -2.44
N LEU A 220 -0.83 6.78 -3.42
CA LEU A 220 -0.47 6.81 -4.84
C LEU A 220 0.61 7.86 -5.13
N ILE A 221 0.49 9.08 -4.61
CA ILE A 221 1.48 10.15 -4.83
C ILE A 221 2.84 9.77 -4.24
N LEU A 222 2.86 9.33 -2.97
CA LEU A 222 4.10 8.98 -2.28
C LEU A 222 4.79 7.77 -2.91
N LEU A 223 4.03 6.74 -3.30
CA LEU A 223 4.55 5.56 -3.96
C LEU A 223 4.98 5.83 -5.40
N ALA A 224 4.30 6.73 -6.12
CA ALA A 224 4.71 7.16 -7.46
C ALA A 224 6.05 7.91 -7.42
N HIS A 225 6.30 8.69 -6.38
CA HIS A 225 7.60 9.30 -6.15
C HIS A 225 8.66 8.24 -5.84
N ALA A 226 8.39 7.32 -4.90
CA ALA A 226 9.33 6.25 -4.54
C ALA A 226 9.69 5.34 -5.72
N ALA A 227 8.74 5.12 -6.63
CA ALA A 227 8.93 4.33 -7.85
C ALA A 227 9.53 5.13 -9.04
N ASP A 228 9.85 6.41 -8.86
CA ASP A 228 10.37 7.32 -9.88
C ASP A 228 9.48 7.45 -11.14
N VAL A 229 8.15 7.42 -10.94
CA VAL A 229 7.14 7.56 -12.02
C VAL A 229 6.29 8.82 -11.89
N LEU A 230 6.41 9.57 -10.79
CA LEU A 230 5.59 10.76 -10.56
C LEU A 230 5.82 11.82 -11.66
N GLU A 231 7.07 12.08 -12.02
CA GLU A 231 7.43 13.10 -13.02
C GLU A 231 6.86 12.80 -14.41
N ASN A 232 6.72 11.52 -14.76
CA ASN A 232 6.09 11.11 -16.03
C ASN A 232 4.66 11.66 -16.16
N THR A 233 3.95 11.74 -15.03
CA THR A 233 2.58 12.24 -14.97
C THR A 233 2.49 13.76 -15.13
N LEU A 234 3.59 14.49 -14.95
CA LEU A 234 3.61 15.95 -14.97
C LEU A 234 4.02 16.52 -16.32
N SER A 235 4.55 15.67 -17.21
CA SER A 235 5.08 16.06 -18.53
C SER A 235 4.09 16.77 -19.46
N SER A 236 2.78 16.58 -19.25
CA SER A 236 1.71 17.21 -20.04
C SER A 236 1.23 18.56 -19.51
N LEU A 237 1.74 19.01 -18.36
CA LEU A 237 1.30 20.25 -17.71
C LEU A 237 1.96 21.50 -18.33
N SER A 238 1.29 22.64 -18.22
CA SER A 238 1.94 23.95 -18.46
C SER A 238 2.99 24.21 -17.38
N GLU A 239 4.00 25.04 -17.68
CA GLU A 239 5.09 25.40 -16.76
C GLU A 239 4.58 25.88 -15.40
N GLU A 240 3.59 26.79 -15.39
CA GLU A 240 2.96 27.29 -14.15
C GLU A 240 2.29 26.19 -13.32
N ARG A 241 1.60 25.24 -13.97
CA ARG A 241 0.93 24.12 -13.28
C ARG A 241 1.96 23.11 -12.78
N TYR A 242 2.99 22.84 -13.57
CA TYR A 242 4.10 21.98 -13.21
C TYR A 242 4.79 22.46 -11.93
N ASP A 243 5.20 23.73 -11.89
CA ASP A 243 5.85 24.33 -10.71
C ASP A 243 4.97 24.23 -9.45
N MET A 244 3.66 24.44 -9.61
CA MET A 244 2.70 24.32 -8.51
C MET A 244 2.59 22.87 -7.99
N VAL A 245 2.54 21.88 -8.88
CA VAL A 245 2.51 20.46 -8.49
C VAL A 245 3.82 20.05 -7.83
N CYS A 246 4.96 20.46 -8.37
CA CYS A 246 6.27 20.20 -7.78
C CYS A 246 6.38 20.79 -6.37
N LEU A 247 5.91 22.03 -6.16
CA LEU A 247 5.91 22.66 -4.84
C LEU A 247 5.06 21.88 -3.83
N ARG A 248 3.85 21.47 -4.23
CA ARG A 248 2.90 20.78 -3.34
C ARG A 248 3.29 19.33 -3.07
N SER A 249 3.74 18.60 -4.09
CA SER A 249 4.29 17.25 -3.92
C SER A 249 5.53 17.26 -3.03
N ARG A 250 6.46 18.21 -3.23
CA ARG A 250 7.63 18.38 -2.35
C ARG A 250 7.23 18.62 -0.90
N SER A 251 6.22 19.46 -0.66
CA SER A 251 5.70 19.68 0.70
C SER A 251 5.18 18.40 1.38
N LEU A 252 4.67 17.41 0.62
CA LEU A 252 4.28 16.10 1.15
C LEU A 252 5.49 15.20 1.39
N LEU A 253 6.42 15.18 0.43
CA LEU A 253 7.58 14.27 0.42
C LEU A 253 8.62 14.65 1.49
N GLU A 254 8.77 15.94 1.76
CA GLU A 254 9.66 16.47 2.80
C GLU A 254 9.01 16.47 4.19
N ALA A 255 7.75 16.04 4.31
CA ALA A 255 7.11 15.92 5.61
C ALA A 255 7.81 14.85 6.47
N ASN A 256 7.94 15.12 7.77
CA ASN A 256 8.58 14.18 8.69
C ASN A 256 7.63 12.99 8.98
N PRO A 257 7.96 11.75 8.57
CA PRO A 257 7.04 10.62 8.71
C PRO A 257 6.73 10.24 10.17
N ASP A 258 7.70 10.38 11.09
CA ASP A 258 7.47 10.12 12.52
C ASP A 258 6.46 11.12 13.11
N LEU A 259 6.52 12.39 12.69
CA LEU A 259 5.57 13.42 13.14
C LEU A 259 4.20 13.27 12.49
N GLU A 260 4.13 12.96 11.20
CA GLU A 260 2.85 12.80 10.51
C GLU A 260 2.13 11.53 10.95
N SER A 261 2.84 10.40 11.08
CA SER A 261 2.27 9.14 11.60
C SER A 261 1.72 9.28 13.02
N ALA A 262 2.35 10.09 13.89
CA ALA A 262 1.84 10.32 15.25
C ALA A 262 0.50 11.08 15.29
N LYS A 263 0.12 11.75 14.19
CA LYS A 263 -1.11 12.53 14.09
C LYS A 263 -2.22 11.78 13.36
N VAL A 264 -1.95 10.62 12.75
CA VAL A 264 -2.96 9.87 11.98
C VAL A 264 -3.78 8.99 12.91
N THR A 265 -4.95 8.56 12.45
CA THR A 265 -5.90 7.79 13.28
C THR A 265 -6.11 6.38 12.76
N THR A 266 -5.72 6.10 11.51
CA THR A 266 -5.97 4.81 10.88
C THR A 266 -4.67 4.01 10.67
N PRO A 267 -4.69 2.67 10.87
CA PRO A 267 -3.50 1.84 10.64
C PRO A 267 -2.94 1.91 9.21
N ALA A 268 -3.79 2.17 8.22
CA ALA A 268 -3.38 2.30 6.83
C ALA A 268 -2.55 3.57 6.60
N GLU A 269 -2.94 4.70 7.18
CA GLU A 269 -2.15 5.94 7.12
C GLU A 269 -0.78 5.77 7.80
N GLU A 270 -0.74 5.08 8.94
CA GLU A 270 0.54 4.79 9.60
C GLU A 270 1.47 3.96 8.69
N MET A 271 0.92 2.97 7.99
CA MET A 271 1.68 2.18 7.02
C MET A 271 2.20 3.04 5.85
N ILE A 272 1.38 3.94 5.31
CA ILE A 272 1.78 4.87 4.24
C ILE A 272 3.01 5.67 4.67
N TRP A 273 2.97 6.28 5.86
CA TRP A 273 4.09 7.05 6.39
C TRP A 273 5.31 6.17 6.70
N ALA A 274 5.11 4.94 7.18
CA ALA A 274 6.23 4.03 7.46
C ALA A 274 6.93 3.57 6.18
N VAL A 275 6.18 3.37 5.09
CA VAL A 275 6.74 3.06 3.77
C VAL A 275 7.51 4.26 3.22
N LEU A 276 6.99 5.48 3.34
CA LEU A 276 7.74 6.70 2.98
C LEU A 276 9.03 6.82 3.80
N ALA A 277 8.96 6.57 5.11
CA ALA A 277 10.14 6.60 5.98
C ALA A 277 11.20 5.57 5.57
N ALA A 278 10.78 4.41 5.06
CA ALA A 278 11.69 3.36 4.60
C ALA A 278 12.43 3.80 3.33
N PHE A 279 11.72 4.40 2.37
CA PHE A 279 12.32 4.95 1.15
C PHE A 279 13.20 6.18 1.40
N ASN A 280 12.93 6.98 2.42
CA ASN A 280 13.80 8.10 2.79
C ASN A 280 15.14 7.65 3.41
N ARG A 281 15.28 6.37 3.76
CA ARG A 281 16.50 5.80 4.37
C ARG A 281 17.39 5.08 3.34
N SER A 282 16.79 4.49 2.32
CA SER A 282 17.46 3.77 1.22
C SER A 282 18.17 4.74 0.29
#